data_AF-A0A1A9RSK0-F1
#
_entry.id   AF-A0A1A9RSK0-F1
#
_cell.length_a   1.000
_cell.length_b   1.000
_cell.length_c   1.000
_cell.angle_alpha   90.00
_cell.angle_beta   90.00
_cell.angle_gamma   90.00
#
_symmetry.space_group_name_H-M   'P 1'
#
loop_
_entity.id
_entity.type
_entity.pdbx_description
1 polymer ?
#
loop_
_entity_poly.entity_id
_entity_poly.type
_entity_poly.pdbx_seq_one_letter_code
_entity_poly.pdbx_strand_id
1 'polypeptide(L)'
;MGYLKPMPIAEIKNRAASLPPLDNAALAAEVQQPKQHGAALPACIAFVQANRRISLNEAKRLTLSLPAFSTEEKAAFEQTCQIMQAEFEQET
;
A
#
# COMPACT_ATOMS: atom_id res chain seq x y z
N MET A 1 1.90 -19.88 17.72
CA MET A 1 2.00 -18.65 16.91
C MET A 1 0.59 -18.24 16.54
N GLY A 2 0.03 -17.23 17.21
CA GLY A 2 -1.28 -16.70 16.83
C GLY A 2 -1.14 -15.90 15.54
N TYR A 3 -1.82 -16.31 14.47
CA TYR A 3 -1.87 -15.51 13.25
C TYR A 3 -2.57 -14.19 13.59
N LEU A 4 -1.83 -13.07 13.55
CA LEU A 4 -2.44 -11.74 13.58
C LEU A 4 -3.39 -11.67 12.39
N LYS A 5 -4.68 -11.47 12.67
CA LYS A 5 -5.69 -11.28 11.63
C LYS A 5 -5.33 -9.98 10.88
N PRO A 6 -5.06 -10.03 9.56
CA PRO A 6 -4.75 -8.83 8.81
C PRO A 6 -5.89 -7.82 8.90
N MET A 7 -5.54 -6.55 9.06
CA MET A 7 -6.54 -5.48 9.06
C MET A 7 -7.30 -5.47 7.71
N PRO A 8 -8.65 -5.54 7.71
CA PRO A 8 -9.43 -5.50 6.47
C PRO A 8 -9.22 -4.21 5.69
N ILE A 9 -9.21 -4.29 4.36
CA ILE A 9 -9.00 -3.12 3.50
C ILE A 9 -10.04 -2.01 3.71
N ALA A 10 -11.28 -2.36 4.07
CA ALA A 10 -12.32 -1.39 4.40
C ALA A 10 -11.96 -0.57 5.65
N GLU A 11 -11.41 -1.21 6.68
CA GLU A 11 -10.97 -0.55 7.91
C GLU A 11 -9.78 0.38 7.63
N ILE A 12 -8.82 -0.08 6.82
CA ILE A 12 -7.66 0.72 6.38
C ILE A 12 -8.12 1.98 5.65
N LYS A 13 -9.08 1.85 4.72
CA LYS A 13 -9.61 3.00 3.96
C LYS A 13 -10.41 3.95 4.85
N ASN A 14 -11.21 3.43 5.79
CA ASN A 14 -11.98 4.25 6.72
C ASN A 14 -11.06 5.08 7.62
N ARG A 15 -9.99 4.47 8.13
CA ARG A 15 -8.96 5.18 8.89
C ARG A 15 -8.26 6.24 8.04
N ALA A 16 -7.84 5.90 6.82
CA ALA A 16 -7.20 6.85 5.93
C ALA A 16 -8.06 8.09 5.67
N ALA A 17 -9.37 7.89 5.52
CA ALA A 17 -10.35 8.95 5.27
C ALA A 17 -10.71 9.78 6.51
N SER A 18 -10.54 9.24 7.73
CA SER A 18 -10.79 9.98 8.98
C SER A 18 -9.63 10.90 9.37
N LEU A 19 -8.46 10.72 8.77
CA LEU A 19 -7.28 11.55 9.00
C LEU A 19 -7.28 12.74 8.02
N PRO A 20 -6.73 13.91 8.42
CA PRO A 20 -6.44 14.97 7.46
C PRO A 20 -5.43 14.47 6.41
N PRO A 21 -5.31 15.13 5.25
CA PRO A 21 -4.26 14.81 4.28
C PRO A 21 -2.88 14.90 4.93
N LEU A 22 -2.20 13.76 5.02
CA LEU A 22 -0.94 13.61 5.75
C LEU A 22 0.24 13.93 4.85
N ASP A 23 1.27 14.62 5.34
CA ASP A 23 2.52 14.75 4.60
C ASP A 23 3.25 13.41 4.43
N ASN A 24 4.38 13.39 3.70
CA ASN A 24 5.07 12.14 3.38
C ASN A 24 5.68 11.46 4.62
N ALA A 25 6.11 12.22 5.63
CA ALA A 25 6.68 11.68 6.85
C ALA A 25 5.58 11.04 7.71
N ALA A 26 4.44 11.73 7.85
CA ALA A 26 3.26 11.22 8.53
C ALA A 26 2.66 10.00 7.83
N LEU A 27 2.62 9.99 6.49
CA LEU A 27 2.23 8.79 5.72
C LEU A 27 3.14 7.61 6.04
N ALA A 28 4.46 7.80 6.04
CA ALA A 28 5.42 6.74 6.34
C ALA A 28 5.21 6.14 7.74
N ALA A 29 4.88 6.97 8.72
CA ALA A 29 4.56 6.53 10.08
C ALA A 29 3.22 5.78 10.13
N GLU A 30 2.18 6.32 9.51
CA GLU A 30 0.84 5.71 9.54
C GLU A 30 0.76 4.39 8.79
N VAL A 31 1.50 4.21 7.68
CA VAL A 31 1.54 2.92 6.97
C VAL A 31 2.32 1.83 7.71
N GLN A 32 3.14 2.18 8.71
CA GLN A 32 3.79 1.17 9.56
C GLN A 32 2.77 0.39 10.39
N GLN A 33 1.70 1.03 10.84
CA GLN A 33 0.70 0.34 11.65
C GLN A 33 0.02 -0.82 10.88
N PRO A 34 -0.60 -0.63 9.70
CA PRO A 34 -1.17 -1.74 8.95
C PRO A 34 -0.10 -2.77 8.58
N LYS A 35 1.14 -2.35 8.26
CA LYS A 35 2.26 -3.28 8.00
C LYS A 35 2.56 -4.19 9.21
N GLN A 36 2.62 -3.64 10.42
CA GLN A 36 2.82 -4.41 11.66
C GLN A 36 1.68 -5.39 11.94
N HIS A 37 0.48 -5.09 11.44
CA HIS A 37 -0.68 -5.99 11.52
C HIS A 37 -0.78 -6.93 10.31
N GLY A 38 0.31 -7.12 9.56
CA GLY A 38 0.40 -8.06 8.44
C GLY A 38 -0.27 -7.58 7.15
N ALA A 39 -0.59 -6.29 7.03
CA ALA A 39 -1.13 -5.75 5.79
C ALA A 39 -0.05 -5.74 4.69
N ALA A 40 -0.39 -6.31 3.55
CA ALA A 40 0.48 -6.31 2.38
C ALA A 40 0.59 -4.91 1.75
N LEU A 41 1.60 -4.73 0.90
CA LEU A 41 1.89 -3.47 0.20
C LEU A 41 0.67 -2.87 -0.55
N PRO A 42 -0.20 -3.65 -1.23
CA PRO A 42 -1.43 -3.13 -1.84
C PRO A 42 -2.38 -2.43 -0.85
N ALA A 43 -2.47 -2.93 0.39
CA ALA A 43 -3.32 -2.33 1.41
C ALA A 43 -2.77 -0.97 1.87
N CYS A 44 -1.44 -0.83 1.92
CA CYS A 44 -0.78 0.45 2.21
C CYS A 44 -0.92 1.44 1.03
N ILE A 45 -0.93 0.96 -0.21
CA ILE A 45 -1.31 1.79 -1.38
C ILE A 45 -2.75 2.30 -1.22
N ALA A 46 -3.69 1.44 -0.84
CA ALA A 46 -5.08 1.84 -0.63
C ALA A 46 -5.23 2.90 0.48
N PHE A 47 -4.44 2.79 1.55
CA PHE A 47 -4.36 3.82 2.59
C PHE A 47 -3.91 5.17 2.03
N VAL A 48 -2.76 5.19 1.36
CA VAL A 48 -2.17 6.43 0.80
C VAL A 48 -3.12 7.06 -0.22
N GLN A 49 -3.73 6.24 -1.08
CA GLN A 49 -4.72 6.68 -2.06
C GLN A 49 -5.93 7.36 -1.39
N ALA A 50 -6.50 6.73 -0.36
CA ALA A 50 -7.67 7.23 0.33
C ALA A 50 -7.39 8.51 1.14
N ASN A 51 -6.23 8.58 1.81
CA ASN A 51 -5.86 9.75 2.61
C ASN A 51 -5.55 10.98 1.73
N ARG A 52 -4.79 10.80 0.64
CA ARG A 52 -4.39 11.90 -0.26
C ARG A 52 -5.41 12.21 -1.35
N ARG A 53 -6.40 11.34 -1.56
CA ARG A 53 -7.41 11.44 -2.63
C ARG A 53 -6.77 11.59 -4.02
N ILE A 54 -5.76 10.76 -4.27
CA ILE A 54 -4.97 10.73 -5.51
C ILE A 54 -5.30 9.50 -6.36
N SER A 55 -4.78 9.45 -7.58
CA SER A 55 -4.93 8.28 -8.44
C SER A 55 -4.19 7.05 -7.88
N LEU A 56 -4.61 5.84 -8.30
CA LEU A 56 -3.94 4.60 -7.89
C LEU A 56 -2.46 4.57 -8.30
N ASN A 57 -2.13 5.07 -9.50
CA ASN A 57 -0.75 5.14 -9.97
C ASN A 57 0.10 6.10 -9.14
N GLU A 58 -0.43 7.27 -8.77
CA GLU A 58 0.27 8.18 -7.88
C GLU A 58 0.44 7.60 -6.48
N ALA A 59 -0.60 6.97 -5.93
CA ALA A 59 -0.51 6.29 -4.64
C ALA A 59 0.54 5.18 -4.67
N LYS A 60 0.61 4.36 -5.72
CA LYS A 60 1.64 3.34 -5.91
C LYS A 60 3.03 3.96 -5.86
N ARG A 61 3.31 4.98 -6.69
CA ARG A 61 4.61 5.66 -6.72
C ARG A 61 4.97 6.26 -5.36
N LEU A 62 4.01 6.92 -4.71
CA LEU A 62 4.23 7.53 -3.40
C LEU A 62 4.54 6.47 -2.35
N THR A 63 3.74 5.41 -2.23
CA THR A 63 3.96 4.31 -1.27
C THR A 63 5.32 3.64 -1.48
N LEU A 64 5.74 3.40 -2.72
CA LEU A 64 7.05 2.82 -3.02
C LEU A 64 8.20 3.78 -2.70
N SER A 65 7.97 5.10 -2.68
CA SER A 65 8.96 6.08 -2.23
C SER A 65 9.10 6.19 -0.71
N LEU A 66 8.11 5.71 0.07
CA LEU A 66 8.15 5.80 1.53
C LEU A 66 9.24 4.86 2.10
N PRO A 67 9.91 5.25 3.20
CA PRO A 67 10.88 4.41 3.90
C PRO A 67 10.21 3.30 4.74
N ALA A 68 8.97 2.92 4.42
CA ALA A 68 8.21 1.92 5.17
C ALA A 68 8.45 0.48 4.71
N PHE A 69 8.96 0.30 3.49
CA PHE A 69 9.22 -1.00 2.88
C PHE A 69 10.70 -1.13 2.50
N SER A 70 11.25 -2.34 2.65
CA SER A 70 12.59 -2.66 2.19
C SER A 70 12.66 -2.64 0.66
N THR A 71 13.88 -2.58 0.13
CA THR A 71 14.11 -2.64 -1.32
C THR A 71 13.59 -3.95 -1.91
N GLU A 72 13.74 -5.06 -1.18
CA GLU A 72 13.28 -6.39 -1.58
C GLU A 72 11.75 -6.48 -1.62
N GLU A 73 11.06 -5.94 -0.59
CA GLU A 73 9.59 -5.89 -0.57
C GLU A 73 9.03 -5.11 -1.77
N LYS A 74 9.68 -3.99 -2.11
CA LYS A 74 9.31 -3.15 -3.27
C LYS A 74 9.55 -3.88 -4.58
N ALA A 75 10.73 -4.48 -4.75
CA ALA A 75 11.10 -5.22 -5.97
C ALA A 75 10.17 -6.42 -6.21
N ALA A 76 9.84 -7.19 -5.17
CA ALA A 76 8.93 -8.33 -5.27
C ALA A 76 7.51 -7.91 -5.71
N PHE A 77 7.02 -6.79 -5.18
CA PHE A 77 5.74 -6.22 -5.60
C PHE A 77 5.76 -5.76 -7.06
N GLU A 78 6.80 -5.02 -7.48
CA GLU A 78 6.93 -4.55 -8.86
C GLU A 78 7.04 -5.71 -9.85
N GLN A 79 7.81 -6.75 -9.52
CA GLN A 79 7.91 -7.96 -10.33
C GLN A 79 6.53 -8.64 -10.48
N THR A 80 5.77 -8.74 -9.39
CA THR A 80 4.43 -9.32 -9.41
C THR A 80 3.50 -8.51 -10.32
N CYS A 81 3.56 -7.17 -10.26
CA CYS A 81 2.81 -6.31 -11.17
C CYS A 81 3.20 -6.52 -12.65
N GLN A 82 4.49 -6.67 -12.94
CA GLN A 82 4.97 -6.91 -14.30
C GLN A 82 4.48 -8.26 -14.84
N ILE A 83 4.50 -9.32 -14.03
CA ILE A 83 4.00 -10.64 -14.40
C ILE A 83 2.50 -10.56 -14.72
N MET A 84 1.70 -10.00 -13.81
CA MET A 84 0.25 -9.86 -14.02
C MET A 84 -0.08 -9.05 -15.28
N GLN A 85 0.70 -7.99 -15.55
CA GLN A 85 0.50 -7.19 -16.75
C GLN A 85 0.87 -7.96 -18.03
N ALA A 86 1.98 -8.70 -18.03
CA ALA A 86 2.38 -9.51 -19.16
C ALA A 86 1.37 -10.64 -19.46
N GLU A 87 0.81 -11.26 -18.42
CA GLU A 87 -0.27 -12.25 -18.57
C GLU A 87 -1.52 -11.64 -19.18
N PHE A 88 -1.95 -10.46 -18.69
CA PHE A 88 -3.12 -9.77 -19.24
C PHE A 88 -2.92 -9.37 -20.72
N GLU A 89 -1.74 -8.88 -21.08
CA GLU A 89 -1.42 -8.51 -22.47
C GLU A 89 -1.33 -9.73 -23.41
N GLN A 90 -0.97 -10.92 -22.90
CA GLN A 90 -0.98 -12.16 -23.68
C GLN A 90 -2.39 -12.73 -23.92
N GLU A 91 -3.37 -12.34 -23.12
CA GLU A 91 -4.79 -12.73 -23.27
C GLU A 91 -5.57 -11.84 -24.25
N THR A 92 -4.93 -10.84 -24.88
CA THR A 92 -5.53 -9.89 -25.83
C THR A 92 -5.01 -10.05 -27.26
#